data_AF-A0A235IGK6-F1
#
_entry.id   AF-A0A235IGK6-F1
#
_cell.length_a   1.000
_cell.length_b   1.000
_cell.length_c   1.000
_cell.angle_alpha   90.00
_cell.angle_beta   90.00
_cell.angle_gamma   90.00
#
_symmetry.space_group_name_H-M   'P 1'
#
loop_
_entity.id
_entity.type
_entity.pdbx_description
1 polymer ?
#
loop_
_entity_poly.entity_id
_entity_poly.type
_entity_poly.pdbx_seq_one_letter_code
_entity_poly.pdbx_strand_id
1 'polypeptide(L)'
;MNILQKLLSLILIIIPCILLIACCWVGNIFPLLFGDKIWLHKNPDVMEKEILHRLPVGTSVDKAKAIMKRNGFKCEDIQNGVYYRYRDIRINYSKGTKHSHVNFLDCRINKPSLINTEYWWTQVEYRDESVTHISVSYRNVGL
;
A
#
# COMPACT_ATOMS: atom_id res chain seq x y z
N MET A 1 -7.44 -57.64 10.80
CA MET A 1 -7.11 -56.20 10.85
C MET A 1 -8.07 -55.54 11.82
N ASN A 2 -7.57 -55.13 13.00
CA ASN A 2 -8.43 -54.67 14.10
C ASN A 2 -9.05 -53.30 13.80
N ILE A 3 -10.21 -53.02 14.40
CA ILE A 3 -10.99 -51.78 14.21
C ILE A 3 -10.11 -50.52 14.41
N LEU A 4 -9.16 -50.59 15.35
CA LEU A 4 -8.19 -49.53 15.61
C LEU A 4 -7.29 -49.20 14.40
N GLN A 5 -6.90 -50.21 13.62
CA GLN A 5 -6.06 -50.05 12.43
C GLN A 5 -6.83 -49.37 11.29
N LYS A 6 -8.13 -49.67 11.14
CA LYS A 6 -8.99 -49.01 10.14
C LYS A 6 -9.22 -47.53 10.47
N LEU A 7 -9.37 -47.20 11.75
CA LEU A 7 -9.55 -45.81 12.22
C LEU A 7 -8.28 -44.97 12.01
N LEU A 8 -7.10 -45.51 12.31
CA LEU A 8 -5.82 -44.82 12.10
C LEU A 8 -5.55 -44.53 10.62
N SER A 9 -5.85 -45.47 9.73
CA SER A 9 -5.72 -45.26 8.28
C SER A 9 -6.65 -44.18 7.76
N LEU A 10 -7.87 -44.08 8.29
CA LEU A 10 -8.85 -43.08 7.87
C LEU A 10 -8.41 -41.66 8.25
N ILE A 11 -7.88 -41.49 9.46
CA ILE A 11 -7.40 -40.20 9.97
C ILE A 11 -6.19 -39.69 9.17
N LEU A 12 -5.26 -40.59 8.81
CA LEU A 12 -4.07 -40.25 8.02
C LEU A 12 -4.40 -39.79 6.59
N ILE A 13 -5.56 -40.15 6.04
CA ILE A 13 -6.00 -39.73 4.69
C ILE A 13 -6.83 -38.44 4.76
N ILE A 14 -7.68 -38.30 5.79
CA ILE A 14 -8.60 -37.16 5.90
C ILE A 14 -7.86 -35.87 6.25
N ILE A 15 -6.86 -35.91 7.15
CA ILE A 15 -6.13 -34.71 7.59
C ILE A 15 -5.39 -34.00 6.43
N PRO A 16 -4.61 -34.68 5.58
CA PRO A 16 -3.97 -34.03 4.44
C PRO A 16 -4.99 -33.49 3.43
N CYS A 17 -6.11 -34.19 3.20
CA CYS A 17 -7.17 -33.72 2.31
C CYS A 17 -7.85 -32.44 2.84
N ILE A 18 -8.14 -32.35 4.14
CA ILE A 18 -8.70 -31.13 4.75
C ILE A 18 -7.69 -29.98 4.69
N LEU A 19 -6.39 -30.25 4.91
CA LEU A 19 -5.32 -29.25 4.76
C LEU A 19 -5.16 -28.77 3.31
N LEU A 20 -5.26 -29.66 2.32
CA LEU A 20 -5.21 -29.31 0.90
C LEU A 20 -6.44 -28.51 0.45
N ILE A 21 -7.64 -28.87 0.92
CA ILE A 21 -8.85 -28.10 0.64
C ILE A 21 -8.78 -26.73 1.32
N ALA A 22 -8.28 -26.64 2.56
CA ALA A 22 -8.03 -25.36 3.19
C ALA A 22 -7.05 -24.50 2.36
N CYS A 23 -5.97 -25.07 1.82
CA CYS A 23 -5.05 -24.34 0.94
C CYS A 23 -5.68 -23.88 -0.39
N CYS A 24 -6.61 -24.65 -0.97
CA CYS A 24 -7.24 -24.29 -2.25
C CYS A 24 -8.27 -23.16 -2.13
N TRP A 25 -8.96 -23.02 -1.00
CA TRP A 25 -9.87 -21.87 -0.74
C TRP A 25 -9.12 -20.63 -0.22
N VAL A 26 -7.83 -20.80 0.09
CA VAL A 26 -6.92 -19.79 0.62
C VAL A 26 -5.97 -19.26 -0.47
N GLY A 27 -6.34 -19.42 -1.75
CA GLY A 27 -5.67 -18.79 -2.90
C GLY A 27 -5.59 -17.24 -2.85
N ASN A 28 -6.18 -16.61 -1.83
CA ASN A 28 -6.11 -15.17 -1.56
C ASN A 28 -5.31 -14.76 -0.30
N ILE A 29 -4.75 -15.69 0.49
CA ILE A 29 -4.03 -15.32 1.75
C ILE A 29 -2.51 -15.37 1.60
N PHE A 30 -1.96 -15.97 0.53
CA PHE A 30 -0.50 -16.05 0.38
C PHE A 30 0.28 -14.74 0.15
N PRO A 31 -0.28 -13.60 -0.32
CA PRO A 31 0.51 -12.36 -0.39
C PRO A 31 0.68 -11.66 0.98
N LEU A 32 0.10 -12.18 2.07
CA LEU A 32 0.14 -11.54 3.38
C LEU A 32 1.46 -11.69 4.16
N LEU A 33 2.30 -12.68 3.83
CA LEU A 33 3.44 -13.01 4.70
C LEU A 33 4.79 -12.47 4.22
N PHE A 34 5.03 -12.30 2.91
CA PHE A 34 6.34 -11.83 2.43
C PHE A 34 6.20 -11.13 1.06
N GLY A 35 6.19 -9.78 0.99
CA GLY A 35 6.40 -9.11 -0.30
C GLY A 35 6.01 -7.63 -0.45
N ASP A 36 4.97 -7.15 0.23
CA ASP A 36 4.30 -5.90 -0.20
C ASP A 36 4.35 -4.72 0.80
N LYS A 37 5.11 -4.85 1.90
CA LYS A 37 5.21 -3.78 2.90
C LYS A 37 6.01 -2.57 2.40
N ILE A 38 5.39 -1.40 2.35
CA ILE A 38 6.02 -0.10 2.08
C ILE A 38 6.68 0.40 3.36
N TRP A 39 7.98 0.68 3.32
CA TRP A 39 8.71 1.26 4.43
C TRP A 39 8.58 2.79 4.44
N LEU A 40 8.19 3.37 5.58
CA LEU A 40 8.00 4.82 5.69
C LEU A 40 9.35 5.53 5.87
N HIS A 41 9.72 6.39 4.92
CA HIS A 41 10.94 7.21 4.96
C HIS A 41 10.61 8.69 5.11
N LYS A 42 11.37 9.40 5.96
CA LYS A 42 11.20 10.85 6.17
C LYS A 42 11.65 11.69 4.96
N ASN A 43 12.59 11.17 4.18
CA ASN A 43 13.03 11.82 2.95
C ASN A 43 12.01 11.51 1.83
N PRO A 44 11.34 12.53 1.24
CA PRO A 44 10.33 12.32 0.20
C PRO A 44 10.84 11.58 -1.04
N ASP A 45 12.10 11.78 -1.44
CA ASP A 45 12.67 11.12 -2.62
C ASP A 45 12.90 9.63 -2.37
N VAL A 46 13.34 9.28 -1.16
CA VAL A 46 13.52 7.87 -0.75
C VAL A 46 12.15 7.20 -0.63
N MET A 47 11.18 7.88 -0.03
CA MET A 47 9.82 7.37 0.10
C MET A 47 9.16 7.14 -1.26
N GLU A 48 9.33 8.05 -2.21
CA GLU A 48 8.81 7.91 -3.57
C GLU A 48 9.41 6.70 -4.29
N LYS A 49 10.73 6.48 -4.17
CA LYS A 49 11.38 5.30 -4.72
C LYS A 49 10.84 4.00 -4.12
N GLU A 50 10.61 3.97 -2.81
CA GLU A 50 10.02 2.81 -2.14
C GLU A 50 8.61 2.53 -2.66
N ILE A 51 7.77 3.57 -2.84
CA ILE A 51 6.43 3.39 -3.41
C ILE A 51 6.52 2.93 -4.86
N LEU A 52 7.34 3.56 -5.70
CA LEU A 52 7.53 3.19 -7.10
C LEU A 52 8.00 1.75 -7.28
N HIS A 53 8.83 1.25 -6.35
CA HIS A 53 9.29 -0.14 -6.38
C HIS A 53 8.14 -1.13 -6.16
N ARG A 54 7.11 -0.78 -5.37
CA ARG A 54 5.93 -1.62 -5.12
C ARG A 54 4.76 -1.32 -6.05
N LEU A 55 4.72 -0.12 -6.60
CA LEU A 55 3.66 0.42 -7.44
C LEU A 55 4.32 1.07 -8.67
N PRO A 56 4.81 0.27 -9.64
CA PRO A 56 5.43 0.81 -10.83
C PRO A 56 4.44 1.62 -11.68
N VAL A 57 4.96 2.57 -12.46
CA VAL A 57 4.19 3.25 -13.51
C VAL A 57 3.57 2.22 -14.46
N GLY A 58 2.34 2.45 -14.89
CA GLY A 58 1.52 1.51 -15.66
C GLY A 58 0.71 0.54 -14.80
N THR A 59 0.88 0.52 -13.48
CA THR A 59 -0.02 -0.22 -12.58
C THR A 59 -1.45 0.32 -12.72
N SER A 60 -2.46 -0.55 -12.74
CA SER A 60 -3.85 -0.08 -12.77
C SER A 60 -4.22 0.68 -11.49
N VAL A 61 -5.09 1.68 -11.60
CA VAL A 61 -5.50 2.54 -10.47
C VAL A 61 -6.11 1.73 -9.33
N ASP A 62 -6.93 0.72 -9.64
CA ASP A 62 -7.52 -0.15 -8.62
C ASP A 62 -6.47 -0.96 -7.87
N LYS A 63 -5.47 -1.51 -8.60
CA LYS A 63 -4.36 -2.25 -7.99
C LYS A 63 -3.49 -1.31 -7.15
N ALA A 64 -3.21 -0.11 -7.64
CA ALA A 64 -2.49 0.93 -6.92
C ALA A 64 -3.18 1.29 -5.60
N LYS A 65 -4.50 1.55 -5.65
CA LYS A 65 -5.33 1.83 -4.47
C LYS A 65 -5.32 0.67 -3.48
N ALA A 66 -5.41 -0.57 -3.97
CA ALA A 66 -5.36 -1.76 -3.11
C ALA A 66 -4.01 -1.92 -2.42
N ILE A 67 -2.89 -1.74 -3.14
CA ILE A 67 -1.53 -1.79 -2.58
C ILE A 67 -1.35 -0.73 -1.49
N MET A 68 -1.73 0.52 -1.76
CA MET A 68 -1.60 1.61 -0.79
C MET A 68 -2.46 1.37 0.45
N LYS A 69 -3.73 0.95 0.29
CA LYS A 69 -4.62 0.64 1.41
C LYS A 69 -4.13 -0.52 2.27
N ARG A 70 -3.62 -1.60 1.64
CA ARG A 70 -3.01 -2.74 2.36
C ARG A 70 -1.84 -2.30 3.23
N ASN A 71 -1.14 -1.23 2.83
CA ASN A 71 -0.03 -0.64 3.56
C ASN A 71 -0.44 0.43 4.60
N GLY A 72 -1.73 0.56 4.88
CA GLY A 72 -2.25 1.46 5.92
C GLY A 72 -2.50 2.88 5.45
N PHE A 73 -2.36 3.19 4.15
CA PHE A 73 -2.72 4.49 3.62
C PHE A 73 -4.25 4.60 3.49
N LYS A 74 -4.79 5.77 3.84
CA LYS A 74 -6.15 6.17 3.50
C LYS A 74 -6.11 6.87 2.14
N CYS A 75 -6.81 6.34 1.15
CA CYS A 75 -6.78 6.88 -0.21
C CYS A 75 -8.15 7.35 -0.66
N GLU A 76 -8.19 8.59 -1.16
CA GLU A 76 -9.33 9.22 -1.82
C GLU A 76 -9.04 9.37 -3.30
N ASP A 77 -10.07 9.26 -4.14
CA ASP A 77 -9.92 9.44 -5.58
C ASP A 77 -10.40 10.84 -5.97
N ILE A 78 -9.52 11.59 -6.64
CA ILE A 78 -9.75 12.99 -6.98
C ILE A 78 -9.65 13.15 -8.50
N GLN A 79 -10.77 13.55 -9.12
CA GLN A 79 -10.87 13.82 -10.55
C GLN A 79 -10.64 15.30 -10.83
N ASN A 80 -9.85 15.61 -11.87
CA ASN A 80 -9.56 16.98 -12.33
C ASN A 80 -9.15 17.93 -11.19
N GLY A 81 -8.35 17.41 -10.26
CA GLY A 81 -7.99 18.12 -9.03
C GLY A 81 -6.71 18.95 -9.18
N VAL A 82 -6.32 19.54 -8.05
CA VAL A 82 -5.09 20.31 -7.91
C VAL A 82 -4.39 19.86 -6.64
N TYR A 83 -3.07 19.65 -6.70
CA TYR A 83 -2.25 19.42 -5.53
C TYR A 83 -0.89 20.10 -5.65
N TYR A 84 -0.18 20.19 -4.53
CA TYR A 84 1.17 20.75 -4.47
C TYR A 84 2.12 19.70 -3.93
N ARG A 85 3.22 19.48 -4.65
CA ARG A 85 4.32 18.61 -4.25
C ARG A 85 5.35 19.43 -3.47
N TYR A 86 5.58 19.05 -2.21
CA TYR A 86 6.56 19.69 -1.35
C TYR A 86 7.75 18.75 -1.10
N ARG A 87 8.95 19.18 -1.52
CA ARG A 87 10.19 18.43 -1.29
C ARG A 87 10.94 18.84 -0.03
N ASP A 88 10.75 20.07 0.42
CA ASP A 88 11.40 20.59 1.62
C ASP A 88 10.60 20.21 2.88
N ILE A 89 11.30 19.60 3.84
CA ILE A 89 10.76 19.21 5.16
C ILE A 89 10.40 20.48 5.97
N ARG A 90 11.11 21.59 5.72
CA ARG A 90 10.73 22.92 6.20
C ARG A 90 9.73 23.47 5.20
N ILE A 91 8.44 23.22 5.43
CA ILE A 91 7.38 23.63 4.50
C ILE A 91 7.42 25.14 4.31
N ASN A 92 8.08 25.57 3.25
CA ASN A 92 7.90 26.88 2.68
C ASN A 92 6.85 26.72 1.59
N TYR A 93 5.60 27.04 1.91
CA TYR A 93 4.45 26.82 1.04
C TYR A 93 4.60 27.47 -0.35
N SER A 94 5.45 28.49 -0.48
CA SER A 94 5.78 29.16 -1.74
C SER A 94 6.74 28.39 -2.65
N LYS A 95 7.29 27.24 -2.23
CA LYS A 95 8.20 26.40 -3.06
C LYS A 95 7.58 25.09 -3.56
N GLY A 96 6.27 24.88 -3.34
CA GLY A 96 5.59 23.69 -3.85
C GLY A 96 5.48 23.70 -5.38
N THR A 97 5.73 22.56 -6.02
CA THR A 97 5.40 22.41 -7.45
C THR A 97 3.90 22.12 -7.57
N LYS A 98 3.18 22.96 -8.32
CA LYS A 98 1.74 22.81 -8.54
C LYS A 98 1.47 21.81 -9.66
N HIS A 99 0.58 20.86 -9.40
CA HIS A 99 0.01 19.95 -10.38
C HIS A 99 -1.49 20.24 -10.46
N SER A 100 -2.02 20.52 -11.64
CA SER A 100 -3.41 20.96 -11.84
C SER A 100 -4.06 20.24 -13.00
N HIS A 101 -5.38 20.05 -12.91
CA HIS A 101 -6.19 19.38 -13.92
C HIS A 101 -5.75 17.93 -14.15
N VAL A 102 -5.44 17.23 -13.06
CA VAL A 102 -4.99 15.84 -13.06
C VAL A 102 -5.93 14.97 -12.27
N ASN A 103 -6.06 13.71 -12.68
CA ASN A 103 -6.74 12.68 -11.90
C ASN A 103 -5.71 11.95 -11.05
N PHE A 104 -5.98 11.80 -9.76
CA PHE A 104 -5.03 11.18 -8.84
C PHE A 104 -5.70 10.55 -7.63
N LEU A 105 -5.05 9.53 -7.08
CA LEU A 105 -5.34 9.05 -5.73
C LEU A 105 -4.56 9.90 -4.74
N ASP A 106 -5.26 10.53 -3.80
CA ASP A 106 -4.64 11.18 -2.64
C ASP A 106 -4.57 10.19 -1.47
N CYS A 107 -3.39 9.62 -1.27
CA CYS A 107 -3.13 8.59 -0.27
C CYS A 107 -2.33 9.16 0.90
N ARG A 108 -2.89 9.05 2.11
CA ARG A 108 -2.32 9.64 3.32
C ARG A 108 -2.09 8.61 4.40
N ILE A 109 -0.97 8.71 5.11
CA ILE A 109 -0.72 7.97 6.34
C ILE A 109 -0.07 8.91 7.35
N ASN A 110 -0.50 8.79 8.60
CA ASN A 110 0.05 9.56 9.71
C ASN A 110 0.53 8.62 10.81
N LYS A 111 1.66 8.96 11.41
CA LYS A 111 2.25 8.22 12.52
C LYS A 111 2.37 9.15 13.72
N PRO A 112 1.42 9.09 14.67
CA PRO A 112 1.52 9.87 15.89
C PRO A 112 2.66 9.34 16.77
N SER A 113 3.33 10.26 17.45
CA SER A 113 4.30 10.02 18.52
C SER A 113 3.94 10.92 19.71
N LEU A 114 4.63 10.77 20.85
CA LEU A 114 4.37 11.56 22.05
C LEU A 114 4.60 13.08 21.83
N ILE A 115 5.56 13.45 20.98
CA ILE A 115 6.02 14.85 20.84
C ILE A 115 5.68 15.41 19.45
N ASN A 116 5.45 14.54 18.47
CA ASN A 116 5.24 14.96 17.09
C ASN A 116 4.35 13.98 16.32
N THR A 117 3.70 14.47 15.28
CA THR A 117 3.01 13.63 14.29
C THR A 117 3.71 13.74 12.94
N GLU A 118 4.05 12.58 12.38
CA GLU A 118 4.64 12.47 11.06
C GLU A 118 3.55 12.17 10.04
N TYR A 119 3.56 12.88 8.91
CA TYR A 119 2.58 12.76 7.84
C TYR A 119 3.29 12.47 6.53
N TRP A 120 2.75 11.50 5.79
CA TRP A 120 3.11 11.24 4.41
C TRP A 120 1.88 11.44 3.55
N TRP A 121 2.04 12.23 2.50
CA TRP A 121 1.04 12.47 1.47
C TRP A 121 1.59 11.99 0.15
N THR A 122 0.93 11.00 -0.44
CA THR A 122 1.29 10.43 -1.72
C THR A 122 0.19 10.72 -2.72
N GLN A 123 0.52 11.43 -3.78
CA GLN A 123 -0.36 11.59 -4.94
C GLN A 123 0.06 10.61 -6.01
N VAL A 124 -0.86 9.71 -6.37
CA VAL A 124 -0.68 8.74 -7.45
C VAL A 124 -1.51 9.22 -8.62
N GLU A 125 -0.88 9.95 -9.54
CA GLU A 125 -1.53 10.41 -10.77
C GLU A 125 -1.76 9.25 -11.72
N TYR A 126 -2.85 9.34 -12.48
CA TYR A 126 -3.19 8.33 -13.47
C TYR A 126 -3.91 8.93 -14.67
N ARG A 127 -3.88 8.16 -15.77
CA ARG A 127 -4.62 8.42 -17.01
C ARG A 127 -5.06 7.07 -17.57
N ASP A 128 -6.29 7.01 -18.10
CA ASP A 128 -6.86 5.79 -18.69
C ASP A 128 -6.70 4.58 -17.75
N GLU A 129 -7.10 4.78 -16.49
CA GLU A 129 -7.02 3.77 -15.41
C GLU A 129 -5.61 3.24 -15.09
N SER A 130 -4.56 3.88 -15.60
CA SER A 130 -3.16 3.46 -15.42
C SER A 130 -2.34 4.56 -14.77
N VAL A 131 -1.53 4.18 -13.78
CA VAL A 131 -0.66 5.10 -13.03
C VAL A 131 0.39 5.70 -13.96
N THR A 132 0.52 7.02 -13.94
CA THR A 132 1.47 7.76 -14.78
C THR A 132 2.58 8.41 -13.97
N HIS A 133 2.28 8.86 -12.75
CA HIS A 133 3.24 9.56 -11.91
C HIS A 133 2.93 9.33 -10.42
N ILE A 134 3.98 9.34 -9.60
CA ILE A 134 3.87 9.27 -8.15
C ILE A 134 4.64 10.45 -7.59
N SER A 135 4.00 11.17 -6.68
CA SER A 135 4.61 12.26 -5.94
C SER A 135 4.40 12.04 -4.45
N VAL A 136 5.47 12.18 -3.67
CA VAL A 136 5.41 12.12 -2.21
C VAL A 136 5.80 13.44 -1.58
N SER A 137 5.05 13.85 -0.55
CA SER A 137 5.39 14.92 0.39
C SER A 137 5.45 14.36 1.81
N TYR A 138 6.36 14.88 2.63
CA TYR A 138 6.51 14.53 4.03
C TYR A 138 6.41 15.77 4.91
N ARG A 139 5.73 15.64 6.04
CA ARG A 139 5.65 16.70 7.06
C ARG A 139 5.85 16.10 8.45
N ASN A 140 6.58 16.83 9.27
CA ASN A 140 6.66 16.58 10.70
C ASN A 140 6.06 17.78 11.43
N VAL A 141 5.06 17.55 12.29
CA VAL A 141 4.44 18.58 13.12
C VAL A 141 4.71 18.24 14.58
N GLY A 142 5.55 19.02 15.24
CA GLY A 142 5.80 18.93 16.69
C GLY A 142 4.86 19.83 17.50
N LEU A 143 4.73 19.51 18.79
CA LEU A 143 4.19 20.40 19.81
C LEU A 143 5.14 21.58 20.09
#